data_AF-A0A7J9XVS1-F1
#
_entry.id   AF-A0A7J9XVS1-F1
#
_cell.length_a   1.000
_cell.length_b   1.000
_cell.length_c   1.000
_cell.angle_alpha   90.00
_cell.angle_beta   90.00
_cell.angle_gamma   90.00
#
_symmetry.space_group_name_H-M   'P 1'
#
loop_
_entity.id
_entity.type
_entity.pdbx_description
1 polymer ?
#
loop_
_entity_poly.entity_id
_entity_poly.type
_entity_poly.pdbx_seq_one_letter_code
_entity_poly.pdbx_strand_id
1 'polypeptide(L)'
;MGGTDSHPRGLYDDFRGYRVPSEAELGSALQSATVVVDANVLLNLYRYNEATRDDLLGVLRRLDDRLWVPHQVVREFWRNRLVVLTSRGSGSEQALSAFAKQQRATVDAIHQWAKSTAAVARERDAWIQRVEDLYAELAETVEAHTPPAVRVAGGAMDEPVLQALETLLDGRVGPAPAESEWQKAVADGRARAGRREPPGYLDSDKVDTDLPEGSAGDYLVWRQAIDEVSRRGGDLLMVTGDEKEDWWWRHRSDFIGPRQELVAELAGECGAQLFMMRPTDLLRRAGALKLQVRTESVDDAERVSRETSRPTWSLAGVDALLERLETEGWEHALVIRAAAERGGRIDREAIYDVCGYDDDRMLRGFTRPAARITRDLQEDGLVAPDVEAPLTPIYAGAGAAVAFRIPVEMATILAGVDGEADGDGPVEQ
;
A
#
# COMPACT_ATOMS: atom_id res chain seq x y z
N MET A 1 46.60 -15.38 -11.55
CA MET A 1 46.03 -15.88 -12.81
C MET A 1 44.68 -16.51 -12.46
N GLY A 2 43.64 -15.69 -12.33
CA GLY A 2 42.27 -16.19 -12.14
C GLY A 2 41.67 -16.38 -13.52
N GLY A 3 41.38 -17.62 -13.89
CA GLY A 3 40.66 -17.91 -15.14
C GLY A 3 39.32 -17.20 -15.09
N THR A 4 39.12 -16.25 -16.01
CA THR A 4 37.77 -15.78 -16.34
C THR A 4 37.07 -16.99 -16.93
N ASP A 5 36.12 -17.54 -16.20
CA ASP A 5 35.31 -18.68 -16.61
C ASP A 5 34.54 -18.26 -17.87
N SER A 6 35.09 -18.61 -19.04
CA SER A 6 34.67 -18.16 -20.36
C SER A 6 33.59 -19.08 -20.95
N HIS A 7 32.75 -19.63 -20.09
CA HIS A 7 31.58 -20.38 -20.52
C HIS A 7 30.53 -19.40 -21.09
N PRO A 8 29.95 -19.69 -22.27
CA PRO A 8 28.84 -18.92 -22.80
C PRO A 8 27.71 -18.86 -21.77
N ARG A 9 27.26 -17.64 -21.44
CA ARG A 9 26.20 -17.39 -20.47
C ARG A 9 24.82 -17.49 -21.12
N GLY A 10 23.84 -17.99 -20.36
CA GLY A 10 22.43 -18.02 -20.72
C GLY A 10 21.72 -16.69 -20.47
N LEU A 11 20.49 -16.56 -20.98
CA LEU A 11 19.65 -15.35 -20.89
C LEU A 11 19.51 -14.80 -19.46
N TYR A 12 19.49 -15.67 -18.46
CA TYR A 12 19.20 -15.31 -17.07
C TYR A 12 20.43 -15.28 -16.16
N ASP A 13 21.63 -15.66 -16.62
CA ASP A 13 22.78 -15.83 -15.74
C ASP A 13 23.17 -14.52 -15.05
N ASP A 14 23.09 -13.41 -15.78
CA ASP A 14 23.30 -12.04 -15.28
C ASP A 14 21.99 -11.26 -15.07
N PHE A 15 20.84 -11.89 -15.33
CA PHE A 15 19.51 -11.25 -15.36
C PHE A 15 18.49 -12.05 -14.56
N ARG A 16 18.92 -12.68 -13.46
CA ARG A 16 18.07 -13.54 -12.61
C ARG A 16 16.79 -12.85 -12.12
N GLY A 17 16.84 -11.53 -11.90
CA GLY A 17 15.68 -10.73 -11.50
C GLY A 17 14.53 -10.72 -12.50
N TYR A 18 14.78 -11.03 -13.78
CA TYR A 18 13.74 -11.12 -14.82
C TYR A 18 13.11 -12.51 -14.92
N ARG A 19 13.55 -13.48 -14.11
CA ARG A 19 12.94 -14.81 -14.05
C ARG A 19 11.81 -14.80 -13.02
N VAL A 20 10.59 -14.99 -13.50
CA VAL A 20 9.41 -15.12 -12.64
C VAL A 20 9.44 -16.47 -11.92
N PRO A 21 9.36 -16.49 -10.58
CA PRO A 21 9.22 -17.74 -9.83
C PRO A 21 7.93 -18.47 -10.20
N SER A 22 8.04 -19.76 -10.46
CA SER A 22 6.89 -20.64 -10.63
C SER A 22 6.17 -20.92 -9.30
N GLU A 23 4.91 -21.36 -9.39
CA GLU A 23 4.13 -21.83 -8.24
C GLU A 23 4.85 -22.90 -7.41
N ALA A 24 5.58 -23.80 -8.08
CA ALA A 24 6.34 -24.85 -7.43
C ALA A 24 7.57 -24.30 -6.70
N GLU A 25 8.29 -23.33 -7.28
CA GLU A 25 9.42 -22.65 -6.63
C GLU A 25 8.94 -21.85 -5.40
N LEU A 26 7.82 -21.13 -5.51
CA LEU A 26 7.20 -20.44 -4.37
C LEU A 26 6.78 -21.40 -3.26
N GLY A 27 6.19 -22.54 -3.62
CA GLY A 27 5.83 -23.59 -2.67
C GLY A 27 7.04 -24.25 -2.01
N SER A 28 8.15 -24.38 -2.72
CA SER A 28 9.44 -24.85 -2.18
C SER A 28 10.07 -23.82 -1.26
N ALA A 29 10.08 -22.54 -1.64
CA ALA A 29 10.58 -21.44 -0.83
C ALA A 29 9.85 -21.40 0.52
N LEU A 30 8.53 -21.59 0.54
CA LEU A 30 7.75 -21.70 1.78
C LEU A 30 8.17 -22.86 2.69
N GLN A 31 8.88 -23.88 2.19
CA GLN A 31 9.34 -25.03 2.97
C GLN A 31 10.82 -24.92 3.37
N SER A 32 11.64 -24.17 2.64
CA SER A 32 13.10 -24.16 2.83
C SER A 32 13.74 -22.78 3.03
N ALA A 33 13.13 -21.70 2.54
CA ALA A 33 13.71 -20.35 2.63
C ALA A 33 13.61 -19.79 4.05
N THR A 34 14.52 -18.87 4.37
CA THR A 34 14.36 -17.98 5.52
C THR A 34 13.20 -17.03 5.22
N VAL A 35 12.22 -16.97 6.10
CA VAL A 35 11.01 -16.17 5.93
C VAL A 35 11.09 -14.93 6.80
N VAL A 36 11.13 -13.77 6.15
CA VAL A 36 11.13 -12.47 6.81
C VAL A 36 9.78 -11.82 6.67
N VAL A 37 9.17 -11.41 7.78
CA VAL A 37 7.90 -10.68 7.77
C VAL A 37 8.12 -9.20 8.02
N ASP A 38 7.36 -8.37 7.32
CA ASP A 38 7.31 -6.93 7.51
C ASP A 38 6.45 -6.53 8.72
N ALA A 39 6.62 -5.31 9.21
CA ALA A 39 5.88 -4.77 10.35
C ALA A 39 4.37 -4.71 10.06
N ASN A 40 3.98 -4.40 8.82
CA ASN A 40 2.56 -4.37 8.43
C ASN A 40 1.88 -5.73 8.61
N VAL A 41 2.59 -6.85 8.41
CA VAL A 41 2.04 -8.20 8.57
C VAL A 41 1.70 -8.45 10.04
N LEU A 42 2.60 -8.06 10.94
CA LEU A 42 2.40 -8.18 12.38
C LEU A 42 1.30 -7.23 12.87
N LEU A 43 1.25 -6.00 12.36
CA LEU A 43 0.21 -5.02 12.68
C LEU A 43 -1.17 -5.45 12.17
N ASN A 44 -1.24 -6.12 11.02
CA ASN A 44 -2.50 -6.57 10.45
C ASN A 44 -3.16 -7.70 11.25
N LEU A 45 -2.42 -8.43 12.10
CA LEU A 45 -3.02 -9.31 13.12
C LEU A 45 -3.98 -8.56 14.05
N TYR A 46 -3.80 -7.24 14.19
CA TYR A 46 -4.73 -6.41 14.92
C TYR A 46 -5.97 -6.01 14.10
N ARG A 47 -5.93 -6.08 12.77
CA ARG A 47 -7.03 -5.65 11.87
C ARG A 47 -7.92 -6.80 11.41
N TYR A 48 -7.37 -8.01 11.41
CA TYR A 48 -8.07 -9.23 11.06
C TYR A 48 -9.11 -9.63 12.10
N ASN A 49 -10.14 -10.33 11.62
CA ASN A 49 -11.05 -11.05 12.51
C ASN A 49 -10.30 -12.19 13.24
N GLU A 50 -10.93 -12.77 14.26
CA GLU A 50 -10.30 -13.82 15.09
C GLU A 50 -9.90 -15.06 14.27
N ALA A 51 -10.75 -15.51 13.34
CA ALA A 51 -10.49 -16.65 12.48
C ALA A 51 -9.23 -16.45 11.62
N THR A 52 -9.15 -15.32 10.93
CA THR A 52 -8.04 -14.94 10.06
C THR A 52 -6.74 -14.77 10.84
N ARG A 53 -6.82 -14.12 12.01
CA ARG A 53 -5.69 -13.94 12.92
C ARG A 53 -5.11 -15.30 13.33
N ASP A 54 -5.97 -16.22 13.74
CA ASP A 54 -5.55 -17.54 14.20
C ASP A 54 -4.94 -18.38 13.07
N ASP A 55 -5.51 -18.29 11.87
CA ASP A 55 -4.99 -18.96 10.67
C ASP A 55 -3.60 -18.41 10.30
N LEU A 56 -3.42 -17.07 10.26
CA LEU A 56 -2.12 -16.47 9.97
C LEU A 56 -1.09 -16.81 11.05
N LEU A 57 -1.46 -16.74 12.33
CA LEU A 57 -0.58 -17.19 13.42
C LEU A 57 -0.22 -18.68 13.28
N GLY A 58 -1.16 -19.53 12.87
CA GLY A 58 -0.92 -20.94 12.57
C GLY A 58 0.12 -21.13 11.48
N VAL A 59 0.00 -20.37 10.38
CA VAL A 59 0.98 -20.37 9.28
C VAL A 59 2.35 -19.93 9.77
N LEU A 60 2.44 -18.81 10.48
CA LEU A 60 3.72 -18.29 10.98
C LEU A 60 4.38 -19.26 11.98
N ARG A 61 3.61 -19.92 12.85
CA ARG A 61 4.13 -20.97 13.75
C ARG A 61 4.74 -22.14 12.99
N ARG A 62 4.16 -22.51 11.84
CA ARG A 62 4.60 -23.66 11.04
C ARG A 62 5.90 -23.41 10.27
N LEU A 63 6.28 -22.15 10.10
CA LEU A 63 7.60 -21.76 9.58
C LEU A 63 8.73 -22.11 10.56
N ASP A 64 8.42 -22.14 11.85
CA ASP A 64 9.32 -22.50 12.94
C ASP A 64 10.64 -21.71 12.93
N ASP A 65 11.78 -22.39 12.83
CA ASP A 65 13.13 -21.82 12.83
C ASP A 65 13.41 -20.92 11.63
N ARG A 66 12.63 -21.07 10.55
CA ARG A 66 12.79 -20.27 9.33
C ARG A 66 12.13 -18.89 9.43
N LEU A 67 11.19 -18.69 10.35
CA LEU A 67 10.65 -17.37 10.61
C LEU A 67 11.71 -16.51 11.30
N TRP A 68 12.01 -15.36 10.73
CA TRP A 68 12.93 -14.39 11.30
C TRP A 68 12.39 -12.97 11.13
N VAL A 69 12.59 -12.12 12.13
CA VAL A 69 12.08 -10.75 12.13
C VAL A 69 13.24 -9.78 12.36
N PRO A 70 13.53 -8.88 11.40
CA PRO A 70 14.49 -7.80 11.58
C PRO A 70 14.21 -6.98 12.83
N HIS A 71 15.25 -6.52 13.52
CA HIS A 71 15.10 -5.59 14.63
C HIS A 71 14.33 -4.33 14.23
N GLN A 72 14.57 -3.82 13.01
CA GLN A 72 13.83 -2.66 12.49
C GLN A 72 12.32 -2.93 12.42
N VAL A 73 11.89 -4.12 11.96
CA VAL A 73 10.47 -4.49 11.92
C VAL A 73 9.84 -4.42 13.32
N VAL A 74 10.54 -4.90 14.35
CA VAL A 74 10.04 -4.82 15.74
C VAL A 74 9.97 -3.39 16.25
N ARG A 75 10.94 -2.52 15.90
CA ARG A 75 10.87 -1.08 16.21
C ARG A 75 9.64 -0.43 15.60
N GLU A 76 9.34 -0.74 14.35
CA GLU A 76 8.19 -0.19 13.63
C GLU A 76 6.87 -0.72 14.17
N PHE A 77 6.81 -2.01 14.52
CA PHE A 77 5.68 -2.61 15.20
C PHE A 77 5.35 -1.85 16.50
N TRP A 78 6.32 -1.65 17.39
CA TRP A 78 6.08 -0.97 18.66
C TRP A 78 5.65 0.48 18.48
N ARG A 79 6.24 1.19 17.51
CA ARG A 79 5.87 2.57 17.18
C ARG A 79 4.41 2.68 16.72
N ASN A 80 3.98 1.77 15.85
CA ASN A 80 2.70 1.87 15.17
C ASN A 80 1.56 1.12 15.89
N ARG A 81 1.88 0.18 16.79
CA ARG A 81 0.90 -0.70 17.46
C ARG A 81 -0.24 0.06 18.12
N LEU A 82 0.05 1.12 18.89
CA LEU A 82 -1.00 1.89 19.58
C LEU A 82 -1.93 2.59 18.59
N VAL A 83 -1.40 3.12 17.49
CA VAL A 83 -2.19 3.77 16.43
C VAL A 83 -3.12 2.78 15.75
N VAL A 84 -2.63 1.57 15.47
CA VAL A 84 -3.46 0.49 14.91
C VAL A 84 -4.54 0.07 15.91
N LEU A 85 -4.20 -0.02 17.20
CA LEU A 85 -5.16 -0.35 18.25
C LEU A 85 -6.28 0.68 18.41
N THR A 86 -5.96 1.98 18.34
CA THR A 86 -6.95 3.06 18.46
C THR A 86 -7.79 3.27 17.21
N SER A 87 -7.30 2.83 16.04
CA SER A 87 -8.06 2.89 14.78
C SER A 87 -8.98 1.68 14.57
N ARG A 88 -8.94 0.67 15.46
CA ARG A 88 -9.89 -0.45 15.46
C ARG A 88 -11.30 0.08 15.69
N GLY A 89 -12.18 -0.13 14.71
CA GLY A 89 -13.58 0.25 14.81
C GLY A 89 -13.88 1.68 14.37
N SER A 90 -12.90 2.48 13.92
CA SER A 90 -13.18 3.83 13.41
C SER A 90 -14.13 3.84 12.21
N GLY A 91 -14.03 2.82 11.34
CA GLY A 91 -14.99 2.61 10.24
C GLY A 91 -16.38 2.26 10.75
N SER A 92 -16.49 1.43 11.78
CA SER A 92 -17.75 1.13 12.45
C SER A 92 -18.35 2.36 13.12
N GLU A 93 -17.54 3.16 13.82
CA GLU A 93 -17.97 4.42 14.44
C GLU A 93 -18.48 5.42 13.40
N GLN A 94 -17.78 5.54 12.25
CA GLN A 94 -18.22 6.38 11.14
C GLN A 94 -19.54 5.88 10.55
N ALA A 95 -19.68 4.57 10.33
CA ALA A 95 -20.92 3.97 9.84
C ALA A 95 -22.09 4.19 10.81
N LEU A 96 -21.90 3.92 12.10
CA LEU A 96 -22.90 4.15 13.16
C LEU A 96 -23.29 5.63 13.26
N SER A 97 -22.32 6.54 13.17
CA SER A 97 -22.56 7.99 13.13
C SER A 97 -23.37 8.40 11.89
N ALA A 98 -23.03 7.86 10.72
CA ALA A 98 -23.76 8.10 9.48
C ALA A 98 -25.20 7.56 9.55
N PHE A 99 -25.39 6.34 10.07
CA PHE A 99 -26.70 5.74 10.31
C PHE A 99 -27.55 6.61 11.25
N ALA A 100 -27.01 7.03 12.38
CA ALA A 100 -27.70 7.91 13.33
C ALA A 100 -28.06 9.27 12.72
N LYS A 101 -27.24 9.80 11.80
CA LYS A 101 -27.55 11.03 11.07
C LYS A 101 -28.69 10.83 10.06
N GLN A 102 -28.64 9.75 9.27
CA GLN A 102 -29.65 9.46 8.25
C GLN A 102 -30.99 9.03 8.86
N GLN A 103 -30.98 8.30 9.97
CA GLN A 103 -32.17 7.99 10.74
C GLN A 103 -32.90 9.27 11.16
N ARG A 104 -32.19 10.23 11.78
CA ARG A 104 -32.75 11.53 12.18
C ARG A 104 -33.34 12.29 10.99
N ALA A 105 -32.61 12.38 9.88
CA ALA A 105 -33.08 13.06 8.68
C ALA A 105 -34.36 12.41 8.10
N THR A 106 -34.43 11.07 8.13
CA THR A 106 -35.61 10.32 7.66
C THR A 106 -36.82 10.55 8.57
N VAL A 107 -36.62 10.51 9.89
CA VAL A 107 -37.67 10.80 10.88
C VAL A 107 -38.18 12.24 10.76
N ASP A 108 -37.29 13.22 10.57
CA ASP A 108 -37.64 14.62 10.36
C ASP A 108 -38.49 14.82 9.08
N ALA A 109 -38.14 14.14 8.00
CA ALA A 109 -38.91 14.17 6.75
C ALA A 109 -40.32 13.58 6.94
N ILE A 110 -40.45 12.47 7.67
CA ILE A 110 -41.74 11.87 8.02
C ILE A 110 -42.57 12.85 8.88
N HIS A 111 -41.95 13.52 9.86
CA HIS A 111 -42.61 14.55 10.65
C HIS A 111 -43.10 15.73 9.78
N GLN A 112 -42.29 16.19 8.82
CA GLN A 112 -42.65 17.27 7.92
C GLN A 112 -43.83 16.90 7.00
N TRP A 113 -43.81 15.69 6.44
CA TRP A 113 -44.92 15.15 5.66
C TRP A 113 -46.20 15.01 6.48
N ALA A 114 -46.09 14.55 7.74
CA ALA A 114 -47.25 14.41 8.61
C ALA A 114 -47.87 15.78 8.97
N LYS A 115 -47.05 16.85 9.07
CA LYS A 115 -47.54 18.22 9.27
C LYS A 115 -48.35 18.73 8.07
N SER A 116 -47.99 18.35 6.85
CA SER A 116 -48.71 18.78 5.64
C SER A 116 -49.97 17.96 5.33
N THR A 117 -50.13 16.80 5.95
CA THR A 117 -51.24 15.86 5.67
C THR A 117 -52.31 15.78 6.76
N ALA A 118 -52.17 16.50 7.89
CA ALA A 118 -53.14 16.80 8.95
C ALA A 118 -53.94 15.65 9.62
N ALA A 119 -53.89 14.41 9.12
CA ALA A 119 -54.84 13.34 9.50
C ALA A 119 -54.21 11.95 9.73
N VAL A 120 -52.88 11.80 9.72
CA VAL A 120 -52.23 10.49 9.56
C VAL A 120 -51.28 10.13 10.73
N ALA A 121 -51.71 10.38 11.97
CA ALA A 121 -50.86 10.17 13.15
C ALA A 121 -50.45 8.70 13.34
N ARG A 122 -51.35 7.76 13.08
CA ARG A 122 -51.09 6.33 13.26
C ARG A 122 -50.07 5.81 12.24
N GLU A 123 -50.19 6.20 10.98
CA GLU A 123 -49.26 5.78 9.93
C GLU A 123 -47.92 6.49 10.08
N ARG A 124 -47.89 7.76 10.52
CA ARG A 124 -46.66 8.45 10.90
C ARG A 124 -45.89 7.65 11.95
N ASP A 125 -46.54 7.32 13.06
CA ASP A 125 -45.90 6.60 14.17
C ASP A 125 -45.45 5.20 13.73
N ALA A 126 -46.25 4.51 12.92
CA ALA A 126 -45.86 3.23 12.35
C ALA A 126 -44.65 3.32 11.40
N TRP A 127 -44.52 4.41 10.64
CA TRP A 127 -43.37 4.61 9.75
C TRP A 127 -42.12 5.00 10.52
N ILE A 128 -42.24 5.87 11.52
CA ILE A 128 -41.13 6.20 12.42
C ILE A 128 -40.61 4.93 13.09
N GLN A 129 -41.50 4.10 13.65
CA GLN A 129 -41.09 2.85 14.30
C GLN A 129 -40.35 1.92 13.32
N ARG A 130 -40.84 1.75 12.08
CA ARG A 130 -40.14 0.93 11.07
C ARG A 130 -38.75 1.44 10.73
N VAL A 131 -38.56 2.77 10.69
CA VAL A 131 -37.26 3.38 10.45
C VAL A 131 -36.34 3.15 11.66
N GLU A 132 -36.86 3.32 12.88
CA GLU A 132 -36.11 3.06 14.11
C GLU A 132 -35.67 1.59 14.20
N ASP A 133 -36.57 0.64 13.92
CA ASP A 133 -36.29 -0.79 13.94
C ASP A 133 -35.22 -1.16 12.89
N LEU A 134 -35.33 -0.64 11.66
CA LEU A 134 -34.34 -0.88 10.60
C LEU A 134 -32.95 -0.39 10.98
N TYR A 135 -32.84 0.85 11.49
CA TYR A 135 -31.54 1.40 11.86
C TYR A 135 -30.96 0.74 13.12
N ALA A 136 -31.82 0.23 14.02
CA ALA A 136 -31.37 -0.60 15.13
C ALA A 136 -30.78 -1.94 14.65
N GLU A 137 -31.43 -2.63 13.71
CA GLU A 137 -30.92 -3.87 13.11
C GLU A 137 -29.57 -3.65 12.39
N LEU A 138 -29.44 -2.55 11.65
CA LEU A 138 -28.18 -2.18 11.00
C LEU A 138 -27.08 -1.88 12.02
N ALA A 139 -27.39 -1.17 13.11
CA ALA A 139 -26.44 -0.87 14.17
C ALA A 139 -25.98 -2.13 14.89
N GLU A 140 -26.91 -3.02 15.27
CA GLU A 140 -26.59 -4.32 15.89
C GLU A 140 -25.70 -5.17 14.99
N THR A 141 -25.97 -5.18 13.68
CA THR A 141 -25.15 -5.92 12.71
C THR A 141 -23.73 -5.36 12.63
N VAL A 142 -23.57 -4.03 12.58
CA VAL A 142 -22.24 -3.39 12.57
C VAL A 142 -21.51 -3.66 13.88
N GLU A 143 -22.17 -3.50 15.03
CA GLU A 143 -21.58 -3.76 16.35
C GLU A 143 -21.14 -5.23 16.50
N ALA A 144 -21.94 -6.18 16.03
CA ALA A 144 -21.63 -7.61 16.08
C ALA A 144 -20.37 -7.98 15.26
N HIS A 145 -20.06 -7.22 14.22
CA HIS A 145 -18.88 -7.42 13.36
C HIS A 145 -17.74 -6.44 13.69
N THR A 146 -17.92 -5.56 14.67
CA THR A 146 -16.89 -4.62 15.10
C THR A 146 -15.97 -5.33 16.10
N PRO A 147 -14.64 -5.40 15.83
CA PRO A 147 -13.71 -5.97 16.79
C PRO A 147 -13.82 -5.26 18.14
N PRO A 148 -13.87 -5.99 19.27
CA PRO A 148 -14.01 -5.37 20.57
C PRO A 148 -12.86 -4.39 20.83
N ALA A 149 -13.20 -3.20 21.34
CA ALA A 149 -12.21 -2.23 21.78
C ALA A 149 -11.33 -2.86 22.87
N VAL A 150 -10.01 -2.73 22.73
CA VAL A 150 -9.08 -3.23 23.75
C VAL A 150 -9.29 -2.42 25.02
N ARG A 151 -9.85 -3.06 26.05
CA ARG A 151 -10.10 -2.42 27.34
C ARG A 151 -8.79 -2.37 28.12
N VAL A 152 -8.31 -1.15 28.37
CA VAL A 152 -7.26 -0.88 29.36
C VAL A 152 -7.88 -0.94 30.76
N ALA A 153 -8.26 -2.14 31.21
CA ALA A 153 -8.81 -2.32 32.55
C ALA A 153 -7.77 -3.00 33.45
N GLY A 154 -7.21 -2.24 34.40
CA GLY A 154 -6.51 -2.83 35.57
C GLY A 154 -5.00 -3.09 35.44
N GLY A 155 -4.30 -2.47 34.48
CA GLY A 155 -2.83 -2.49 34.43
C GLY A 155 -2.20 -3.72 33.75
N ALA A 156 -2.99 -4.74 33.42
CA ALA A 156 -2.61 -5.78 32.48
C ALA A 156 -3.39 -5.55 31.18
N MET A 157 -2.69 -5.25 30.09
CA MET A 157 -3.28 -5.30 28.75
C MET A 157 -3.51 -6.77 28.43
N ASP A 158 -4.76 -7.24 28.51
CA ASP A 158 -5.10 -8.55 27.94
C ASP A 158 -5.09 -8.40 26.41
N GLU A 159 -3.90 -8.60 25.83
CA GLU A 159 -3.66 -8.49 24.39
C GLU A 159 -3.27 -9.85 23.80
N PRO A 160 -4.24 -10.62 23.30
CA PRO A 160 -4.00 -11.93 22.71
C PRO A 160 -2.99 -11.89 21.56
N VAL A 161 -3.00 -10.83 20.75
CA VAL A 161 -2.03 -10.65 19.65
C VAL A 161 -0.62 -10.50 20.21
N LEU A 162 -0.43 -9.65 21.23
CA LEU A 162 0.89 -9.41 21.79
C LEU A 162 1.43 -10.67 22.49
N GLN A 163 0.61 -11.36 23.27
CA GLN A 163 0.98 -12.63 23.92
C GLN A 163 1.35 -13.71 22.90
N ALA A 164 0.59 -13.81 21.80
CA ALA A 164 0.89 -14.74 20.72
C ALA A 164 2.19 -14.39 20.00
N LEU A 165 2.45 -13.10 19.75
CA LEU A 165 3.68 -12.63 19.13
C LEU A 165 4.90 -12.82 20.04
N GLU A 166 4.77 -12.58 21.35
CA GLU A 166 5.84 -12.83 22.33
C GLU A 166 6.30 -14.29 22.25
N THR A 167 5.36 -15.24 22.26
CA THR A 167 5.69 -16.67 22.14
C THR A 167 6.20 -17.02 20.74
N LEU A 168 5.58 -16.49 19.69
CA LEU A 168 5.93 -16.80 18.30
C LEU A 168 7.33 -16.31 17.93
N LEU A 169 7.73 -15.13 18.44
CA LEU A 169 8.95 -14.46 18.03
C LEU A 169 10.12 -14.68 18.99
N ASP A 170 9.94 -15.45 20.06
CA ASP A 170 11.01 -15.81 20.98
C ASP A 170 12.16 -16.51 20.23
N GLY A 171 13.38 -15.99 20.38
CA GLY A 171 14.57 -16.44 19.66
C GLY A 171 14.58 -16.19 18.13
N ARG A 172 13.59 -15.47 17.58
CA ARG A 172 13.43 -15.24 16.13
C ARG A 172 13.54 -13.79 15.70
N VAL A 173 13.87 -12.88 16.62
CA VAL A 173 14.12 -11.47 16.33
C VAL A 173 15.62 -11.21 16.19
N GLY A 174 16.01 -10.48 15.16
CA GLY A 174 17.38 -10.02 14.95
C GLY A 174 17.88 -9.13 16.10
N PRO A 175 19.18 -9.19 16.46
CA PRO A 175 19.72 -8.32 17.49
C PRO A 175 19.65 -6.85 17.05
N ALA A 176 19.61 -5.95 18.02
CA ALA A 176 19.80 -4.53 17.72
C ALA A 176 21.20 -4.32 17.14
N PRO A 177 21.33 -3.66 15.98
CA PRO A 177 22.65 -3.33 15.42
C PRO A 177 23.40 -2.40 16.38
N ALA A 178 24.74 -2.46 16.34
CA ALA A 178 25.53 -1.49 17.09
C ALA A 178 25.23 -0.07 16.57
N GLU A 179 25.25 0.93 17.45
CA GLU A 179 24.89 2.32 17.08
C GLU A 179 25.66 2.82 15.85
N SER A 180 26.95 2.51 15.74
CA SER A 180 27.77 2.87 14.59
C SER A 180 27.34 2.18 13.29
N GLU A 181 26.92 0.92 13.37
CA GLU A 181 26.43 0.15 12.21
C GLU A 181 25.07 0.67 11.78
N TRP A 182 24.20 0.96 12.75
CA TRP A 182 22.90 1.56 12.51
C TRP A 182 23.01 2.93 11.84
N GLN A 183 23.86 3.82 12.36
CA GLN A 183 24.10 5.14 11.77
C GLN A 183 24.62 5.04 10.33
N LYS A 184 25.53 4.11 10.07
CA LYS A 184 26.04 3.84 8.72
C LYS A 184 24.91 3.37 7.80
N ALA A 185 24.12 2.38 8.24
CA ALA A 185 23.01 1.86 7.44
C ALA A 185 21.93 2.93 7.18
N VAL A 186 21.66 3.82 8.13
CA VAL A 186 20.76 4.97 7.93
C VAL A 186 21.33 5.93 6.88
N ALA A 187 22.62 6.27 6.95
CA ALA A 187 23.26 7.14 5.97
C ALA A 187 23.24 6.52 4.56
N ASP A 188 23.54 5.22 4.46
CA ASP A 188 23.49 4.46 3.22
C ASP A 188 22.07 4.44 2.63
N GLY A 189 21.05 4.17 3.47
CA GLY A 189 19.64 4.17 3.05
C GLY A 189 19.18 5.53 2.54
N ARG A 190 19.55 6.62 3.22
CA ARG A 190 19.25 7.99 2.74
C ARG A 190 19.93 8.29 1.40
N ALA A 191 21.18 7.86 1.23
CA ALA A 191 21.91 8.04 -0.02
C ALA A 191 21.28 7.24 -1.17
N ARG A 192 20.84 5.99 -0.91
CA ARG A 192 20.09 5.15 -1.87
C ARG A 192 18.76 5.79 -2.27
N ALA A 193 17.98 6.27 -1.30
CA ALA A 193 16.72 6.96 -1.56
C ALA A 193 16.92 8.19 -2.47
N GLY A 194 17.97 8.99 -2.22
CA GLY A 194 18.33 10.13 -3.08
C GLY A 194 18.70 9.74 -4.53
N ARG A 195 19.22 8.52 -4.74
CA ARG A 195 19.52 7.95 -6.06
C ARG A 195 18.35 7.16 -6.66
N ARG A 196 17.21 7.08 -5.98
CA ARG A 196 16.05 6.24 -6.34
C ARG A 196 16.41 4.75 -6.46
N GLU A 197 17.32 4.30 -5.60
CA GLU A 197 17.69 2.88 -5.51
C GLU A 197 16.74 2.18 -4.52
N PRO A 198 16.09 1.06 -4.91
CA PRO A 198 15.20 0.33 -4.03
C PRO A 198 15.94 -0.38 -2.89
N PRO A 199 15.26 -0.75 -1.79
CA PRO A 199 13.89 -0.37 -1.45
C PRO A 199 13.83 0.93 -0.65
N GLY A 200 12.65 1.55 -0.55
CA GLY A 200 12.38 2.70 0.32
C GLY A 200 12.47 4.07 -0.35
N TYR A 201 12.79 4.16 -1.65
CA TYR A 201 12.88 5.46 -2.32
C TYR A 201 11.51 6.13 -2.50
N LEU A 202 10.40 5.38 -2.49
CA LEU A 202 9.06 5.97 -2.55
C LEU A 202 8.67 6.64 -1.23
N ASP A 203 9.33 6.26 -0.15
CA ASP A 203 9.20 6.90 1.15
C ASP A 203 10.16 8.09 1.32
N SER A 204 10.85 8.51 0.24
CA SER A 204 11.76 9.66 0.26
C SER A 204 11.03 10.94 0.66
N ASP A 205 9.74 11.09 0.37
CA ASP A 205 8.97 12.30 0.70
C ASP A 205 8.69 12.42 2.21
N LYS A 206 9.05 11.41 3.02
CA LYS A 206 9.04 11.44 4.50
C LYS A 206 10.29 12.11 5.11
N VAL A 207 10.99 12.99 4.36
CA VAL A 207 12.19 13.71 4.84
C VAL A 207 11.91 14.52 6.12
N ASP A 208 10.67 15.02 6.29
CA ASP A 208 10.21 15.80 7.44
C ASP A 208 9.59 14.93 8.56
N THR A 209 10.14 13.75 8.82
CA THR A 209 9.74 12.94 9.99
C THR A 209 10.79 13.05 11.09
N ASP A 210 10.37 13.29 12.34
CA ASP A 210 11.23 13.28 13.55
C ASP A 210 11.81 11.87 13.87
N LEU A 211 11.79 10.96 12.89
CA LEU A 211 12.26 9.59 13.05
C LEU A 211 13.79 9.54 12.98
N PRO A 212 14.46 8.84 13.91
CA PRO A 212 15.91 8.69 13.89
C PRO A 212 16.44 8.14 12.54
N GLU A 213 15.76 7.14 11.98
CA GLU A 213 16.08 6.54 10.68
C GLU A 213 15.65 7.40 9.47
N GLY A 214 14.72 8.34 9.64
CA GLY A 214 14.08 9.07 8.53
C GLY A 214 13.46 8.11 7.50
N SER A 215 13.74 8.34 6.22
CA SER A 215 13.27 7.48 5.11
C SER A 215 14.02 6.15 4.97
N ALA A 216 14.98 5.82 5.83
CA ALA A 216 15.80 4.61 5.70
C ALA A 216 15.15 3.33 6.25
N GLY A 217 13.91 3.37 6.75
CA GLY A 217 13.22 2.24 7.38
C GLY A 217 13.21 0.97 6.52
N ASP A 218 12.67 1.05 5.31
CA ASP A 218 12.60 -0.07 4.36
C ASP A 218 13.98 -0.64 4.04
N TYR A 219 14.99 0.22 3.86
CA TYR A 219 16.37 -0.21 3.63
C TYR A 219 16.97 -0.93 4.85
N LEU A 220 16.68 -0.49 6.07
CA LEU A 220 17.16 -1.15 7.29
C LEU A 220 16.56 -2.56 7.43
N VAL A 221 15.29 -2.75 7.07
CA VAL A 221 14.65 -4.07 7.00
C VAL A 221 15.36 -4.95 5.96
N TRP A 222 15.60 -4.42 4.76
CA TRP A 222 16.28 -5.11 3.68
C TRP A 222 17.71 -5.54 4.04
N ARG A 223 18.52 -4.61 4.57
CA ARG A 223 19.91 -4.87 4.97
C ARG A 223 19.99 -5.96 6.03
N GLN A 224 19.14 -5.89 7.05
CA GLN A 224 19.09 -6.90 8.11
C GLN A 224 18.65 -8.28 7.57
N ALA A 225 17.74 -8.34 6.60
CA ALA A 225 17.36 -9.59 5.94
C ALA A 225 18.53 -10.19 5.15
N ILE A 226 19.28 -9.37 4.38
CA ILE A 226 20.49 -9.83 3.68
C ILE A 226 21.53 -10.35 4.67
N ASP A 227 21.76 -9.65 5.80
CA ASP A 227 22.74 -10.07 6.80
C ASP A 227 22.37 -11.44 7.41
N GLU A 228 21.09 -11.67 7.70
CA GLU A 228 20.63 -12.96 8.21
C GLU A 228 20.75 -14.09 7.19
N VAL A 229 20.41 -13.83 5.92
CA VAL A 229 20.57 -14.80 4.84
C VAL A 229 22.05 -15.10 4.58
N SER A 230 22.92 -14.08 4.61
CA SER A 230 24.37 -14.25 4.52
C SER A 230 24.91 -15.14 5.63
N ARG A 231 24.34 -15.03 6.84
CA ARG A 231 24.74 -15.83 8.01
C ARG A 231 24.23 -17.27 7.95
N ARG A 232 22.98 -17.49 7.53
CA ARG A 232 22.36 -18.84 7.51
C ARG A 232 22.61 -19.62 6.22
N GLY A 233 22.75 -18.91 5.11
CA GLY A 233 22.64 -19.47 3.76
C GLY A 233 21.20 -19.81 3.37
N GLY A 234 21.00 -20.14 2.09
CA GLY A 234 19.70 -20.45 1.52
C GLY A 234 18.97 -19.22 0.97
N ASP A 235 17.74 -19.44 0.51
CA ASP A 235 16.93 -18.41 -0.13
C ASP A 235 16.18 -17.52 0.89
N LEU A 236 15.74 -16.37 0.43
CA LEU A 236 14.95 -15.41 1.20
C LEU A 236 13.52 -15.35 0.68
N LEU A 237 12.54 -15.51 1.56
CA LEU A 237 11.14 -15.22 1.29
C LEU A 237 10.70 -14.04 2.16
N MET A 238 10.46 -12.88 1.55
CA MET A 238 9.88 -11.74 2.25
C MET A 238 8.35 -11.76 2.17
N VAL A 239 7.69 -11.51 3.29
CA VAL A 239 6.25 -11.37 3.39
C VAL A 239 5.92 -9.94 3.77
N THR A 240 5.29 -9.20 2.88
CA THR A 240 4.86 -7.82 3.13
C THR A 240 3.48 -7.57 2.53
N GLY A 241 2.64 -6.83 3.24
CA GLY A 241 1.38 -6.30 2.71
C GLY A 241 1.56 -5.01 1.90
N ASP A 242 2.78 -4.48 1.79
CA ASP A 242 3.07 -3.29 1.00
C ASP A 242 3.26 -3.69 -0.47
N GLU A 243 2.65 -2.92 -1.35
CA GLU A 243 2.58 -3.17 -2.79
C GLU A 243 3.36 -2.13 -3.60
N LYS A 244 4.22 -1.35 -2.94
CA LYS A 244 5.10 -0.34 -3.58
C LYS A 244 5.99 -0.93 -4.69
N GLU A 245 6.24 -0.12 -5.72
CA GLU A 245 7.08 -0.48 -6.88
C GLU A 245 8.58 -0.57 -6.59
N ASP A 246 9.04 -0.02 -5.46
CA ASP A 246 10.43 -0.14 -5.02
C ASP A 246 10.70 -1.48 -4.33
N TRP A 247 9.66 -2.27 -4.07
CA TRP A 247 9.75 -3.65 -3.62
C TRP A 247 9.32 -4.65 -4.70
N TRP A 248 8.30 -4.30 -5.49
CA TRP A 248 7.69 -5.20 -6.47
C TRP A 248 7.99 -4.81 -7.91
N TRP A 249 8.34 -5.79 -8.74
CA TRP A 249 8.25 -5.66 -10.19
C TRP A 249 6.78 -5.77 -10.60
N ARG A 250 6.23 -4.63 -11.04
CA ARG A 250 4.85 -4.51 -11.49
C ARG A 250 4.77 -4.16 -12.96
N HIS A 251 3.71 -4.61 -13.62
CA HIS A 251 3.30 -4.09 -14.92
C HIS A 251 1.80 -3.78 -14.85
N ARG A 252 1.44 -2.49 -14.93
CA ARG A 252 0.07 -2.03 -14.66
C ARG A 252 -0.41 -2.51 -13.28
N SER A 253 -1.53 -3.21 -13.23
CA SER A 253 -2.09 -3.79 -12.00
C SER A 253 -1.39 -5.07 -11.54
N ASP A 254 -0.60 -5.72 -12.41
CA ASP A 254 -0.14 -7.08 -12.17
C ASP A 254 1.20 -7.11 -11.42
N PHE A 255 1.27 -7.94 -10.38
CA PHE A 255 2.50 -8.26 -9.65
C PHE A 255 3.22 -9.40 -10.35
N ILE A 256 4.38 -9.11 -10.94
CA ILE A 256 5.16 -10.10 -11.66
C ILE A 256 6.10 -10.83 -10.69
N GLY A 257 6.70 -10.11 -9.74
CA GLY A 257 7.61 -10.69 -8.77
C GLY A 257 8.37 -9.63 -7.96
N PRO A 258 9.43 -10.01 -7.24
CA PRO A 258 10.29 -9.04 -6.57
C PRO A 258 10.97 -8.08 -7.55
N ARG A 259 11.28 -6.88 -7.09
CA ARG A 259 12.02 -5.88 -7.86
C ARG A 259 13.38 -6.42 -8.30
N GLN A 260 13.74 -6.25 -9.57
CA GLN A 260 14.89 -6.92 -10.19
C GLN A 260 16.22 -6.55 -9.53
N GLU A 261 16.37 -5.30 -9.12
CA GLU A 261 17.54 -4.77 -8.43
C GLU A 261 17.74 -5.47 -7.07
N LEU A 262 16.67 -5.77 -6.34
CA LEU A 262 16.72 -6.50 -5.07
C LEU A 262 17.13 -7.95 -5.27
N VAL A 263 16.61 -8.60 -6.33
CA VAL A 263 17.03 -9.96 -6.70
C VAL A 263 18.52 -9.99 -7.06
N ALA A 264 18.99 -9.01 -7.83
CA ALA A 264 20.39 -8.91 -8.23
C ALA A 264 21.31 -8.63 -7.03
N GLU A 265 20.91 -7.75 -6.11
CA GLU A 265 21.66 -7.44 -4.89
C GLU A 265 21.80 -8.66 -3.99
N LEU A 266 20.69 -9.35 -3.67
CA LEU A 266 20.73 -10.55 -2.84
C LEU A 266 21.54 -11.68 -3.49
N ALA A 267 21.39 -11.88 -4.81
CA ALA A 267 22.16 -12.88 -5.53
C ALA A 267 23.66 -12.54 -5.56
N GLY A 268 24.01 -11.25 -5.68
CA GLY A 268 25.40 -10.78 -5.68
C GLY A 268 26.08 -10.92 -4.32
N GLU A 269 25.36 -10.63 -3.23
CA GLU A 269 25.92 -10.69 -1.88
C GLU A 269 25.88 -12.10 -1.26
N CYS A 270 24.79 -12.85 -1.48
CA CYS A 270 24.56 -14.12 -0.80
C CYS A 270 24.55 -15.34 -1.74
N GLY A 271 24.48 -15.14 -3.05
CA GLY A 271 24.20 -16.23 -4.00
C GLY A 271 22.79 -16.82 -3.88
N ALA A 272 21.90 -16.13 -3.18
CA ALA A 272 20.56 -16.59 -2.82
C ALA A 272 19.48 -16.08 -3.79
N GLN A 273 18.34 -16.77 -3.85
CA GLN A 273 17.15 -16.33 -4.57
C GLN A 273 16.21 -15.55 -3.63
N LEU A 274 15.65 -14.45 -4.15
CA LEU A 274 14.61 -13.67 -3.48
C LEU A 274 13.23 -14.12 -3.96
N PHE A 275 12.34 -14.35 -3.01
CA PHE A 275 10.91 -14.55 -3.20
C PHE A 275 10.15 -13.50 -2.38
N MET A 276 8.98 -13.11 -2.87
CA MET A 276 8.09 -12.20 -2.17
C MET A 276 6.66 -12.73 -2.20
N MET A 277 5.94 -12.55 -1.10
CA MET A 277 4.52 -12.90 -0.97
C MET A 277 3.78 -11.82 -0.19
N ARG A 278 2.51 -11.60 -0.52
CA ARG A 278 1.61 -10.86 0.35
C ARG A 278 1.04 -11.78 1.43
N PRO A 279 0.51 -11.26 2.55
CA PRO A 279 -0.16 -12.07 3.55
C PRO A 279 -1.29 -12.94 2.98
N THR A 280 -2.01 -12.43 1.98
CA THR A 280 -3.06 -13.15 1.24
C THR A 280 -2.49 -14.33 0.47
N ASP A 281 -1.38 -14.14 -0.26
CA ASP A 281 -0.68 -15.20 -0.99
C ASP A 281 -0.15 -16.28 -0.03
N LEU A 282 0.39 -15.86 1.12
CA LEU A 282 0.86 -16.76 2.17
C LEU A 282 -0.27 -17.65 2.72
N LEU A 283 -1.44 -17.08 3.00
CA LEU A 283 -2.62 -17.83 3.46
C LEU A 283 -3.13 -18.80 2.38
N ARG A 284 -3.24 -18.35 1.12
CA ARG A 284 -3.65 -19.20 -0.03
C ARG A 284 -2.69 -20.39 -0.21
N ARG A 285 -1.40 -20.20 0.11
CA ARG A 285 -0.34 -21.21 -0.05
C ARG A 285 -0.07 -22.02 1.23
N ALA A 286 -0.86 -21.86 2.28
CA ALA A 286 -0.70 -22.60 3.54
C ALA A 286 -0.70 -24.13 3.36
N GLY A 287 -1.33 -24.63 2.28
CA GLY A 287 -1.28 -26.05 1.90
C GLY A 287 0.13 -26.59 1.68
N ALA A 288 1.09 -25.77 1.21
CA ALA A 288 2.50 -26.15 1.09
C ALA A 288 3.15 -26.45 2.46
N LEU A 289 2.61 -25.86 3.53
CA LEU A 289 3.02 -26.10 4.91
C LEU A 289 2.18 -27.21 5.60
N LYS A 290 1.33 -27.89 4.83
CA LYS A 290 0.35 -28.89 5.32
C LYS A 290 -0.67 -28.30 6.30
N LEU A 291 -1.01 -27.02 6.11
CA LEU A 291 -2.08 -26.36 6.84
C LEU A 291 -3.28 -26.14 5.93
N GLN A 292 -4.47 -26.21 6.52
CA GLN A 292 -5.71 -25.80 5.87
C GLN A 292 -6.11 -24.46 6.49
N VAL A 293 -6.40 -23.49 5.64
CA VAL A 293 -6.83 -22.15 6.03
C VAL A 293 -8.24 -21.95 5.51
N ARG A 294 -9.05 -21.23 6.28
CA ARG A 294 -10.44 -20.92 5.92
C ARG A 294 -10.47 -19.99 4.71
N THR A 295 -11.46 -20.15 3.83
CA THR A 295 -11.57 -19.27 2.64
C THR A 295 -11.89 -17.84 3.08
N GLU A 296 -12.71 -17.72 4.12
CA GLU A 296 -13.08 -16.46 4.77
C GLU A 296 -11.87 -15.72 5.34
N SER A 297 -10.82 -16.45 5.77
CA SER A 297 -9.58 -15.85 6.24
C SER A 297 -8.80 -15.17 5.11
N VAL A 298 -8.86 -15.74 3.91
CA VAL A 298 -8.25 -15.13 2.73
C VAL A 298 -9.02 -13.89 2.29
N ASP A 299 -10.35 -13.95 2.31
CA ASP A 299 -11.21 -12.81 1.94
C ASP A 299 -11.05 -11.64 2.92
N ASP A 300 -10.97 -11.91 4.22
CA ASP A 300 -10.71 -10.89 5.25
C ASP A 300 -9.30 -10.29 5.10
N ALA A 301 -8.30 -11.12 4.76
CA ALA A 301 -6.96 -10.63 4.48
C ALA A 301 -6.91 -9.71 3.25
N GLU A 302 -7.65 -10.04 2.19
CA GLU A 302 -7.79 -9.19 1.01
C GLU A 302 -8.54 -7.89 1.29
N ARG A 303 -9.56 -7.92 2.16
CA ARG A 303 -10.27 -6.72 2.61
C ARG A 303 -9.33 -5.78 3.35
N VAL A 304 -8.62 -6.27 4.37
CA VAL A 304 -7.66 -5.44 5.12
C VAL A 304 -6.55 -4.92 4.22
N SER A 305 -6.03 -5.75 3.30
CA SER A 305 -5.03 -5.30 2.32
C SER A 305 -5.54 -4.10 1.52
N ARG A 306 -6.77 -4.17 0.99
CA ARG A 306 -7.40 -3.06 0.24
C ARG A 306 -7.64 -1.81 1.08
N GLU A 307 -7.99 -1.96 2.35
CA GLU A 307 -8.18 -0.83 3.28
C GLU A 307 -6.86 -0.17 3.69
N THR A 308 -5.75 -0.94 3.73
CA THR A 308 -4.42 -0.41 4.07
C THR A 308 -3.63 0.06 2.87
N SER A 309 -3.90 -0.48 1.68
CA SER A 309 -3.32 0.00 0.43
C SER A 309 -3.82 1.40 0.14
N ARG A 310 -2.92 2.30 -0.24
CA ARG A 310 -3.32 3.63 -0.70
C ARG A 310 -4.19 3.46 -1.95
N PRO A 311 -5.36 4.12 -2.02
CA PRO A 311 -6.15 4.16 -3.23
C PRO A 311 -5.31 4.71 -4.38
N THR A 312 -5.31 4.03 -5.53
CA THR A 312 -4.56 4.45 -6.72
C THR A 312 -5.50 5.01 -7.77
N TRP A 313 -4.98 5.85 -8.65
CA TRP A 313 -5.73 6.29 -9.83
C TRP A 313 -6.08 5.11 -10.74
N SER A 314 -7.35 5.02 -11.15
CA SER A 314 -7.82 4.08 -12.17
C SER A 314 -7.77 4.73 -13.55
N LEU A 315 -7.74 3.94 -14.64
CA LEU A 315 -7.82 4.47 -16.01
C LEU A 315 -9.03 5.42 -16.17
N ALA A 316 -10.22 4.96 -15.77
CA ALA A 316 -11.44 5.76 -15.84
C ALA A 316 -11.37 7.05 -14.99
N GLY A 317 -10.71 7.00 -13.83
CA GLY A 317 -10.51 8.18 -12.98
C GLY A 317 -9.54 9.19 -13.59
N VAL A 318 -8.47 8.73 -14.22
CA VAL A 318 -7.52 9.58 -14.96
C VAL A 318 -8.21 10.23 -16.16
N ASP A 319 -8.95 9.44 -16.94
CA ASP A 319 -9.69 9.94 -18.11
C ASP A 319 -10.72 11.00 -17.70
N ALA A 320 -11.51 10.74 -16.65
CA ALA A 320 -12.48 11.69 -16.12
C ALA A 320 -11.83 12.99 -15.61
N LEU A 321 -10.67 12.89 -14.95
CA LEU A 321 -9.90 14.08 -14.52
C LEU A 321 -9.45 14.90 -15.72
N LEU A 322 -8.85 14.27 -16.73
CA LEU A 322 -8.35 14.96 -17.91
C LEU A 322 -9.48 15.59 -18.72
N GLU A 323 -10.57 14.85 -18.96
CA GLU A 323 -11.75 15.36 -19.67
C GLU A 323 -12.35 16.57 -18.94
N ARG A 324 -12.44 16.52 -17.60
CA ARG A 324 -13.00 17.62 -16.82
C ARG A 324 -12.07 18.83 -16.78
N LEU A 325 -10.75 18.62 -16.71
CA LEU A 325 -9.77 19.70 -16.82
C LEU A 325 -9.82 20.39 -18.19
N GLU A 326 -9.89 19.62 -19.27
CA GLU A 326 -9.99 20.12 -20.64
C GLU A 326 -11.31 20.88 -20.85
N THR A 327 -12.43 20.32 -20.37
CA THR A 327 -13.76 20.93 -20.48
C THR A 327 -13.85 22.27 -19.73
N GLU A 328 -13.19 22.37 -18.58
CA GLU A 328 -13.12 23.61 -17.80
C GLU A 328 -12.03 24.58 -18.28
N GLY A 329 -11.24 24.21 -19.30
CA GLY A 329 -10.21 25.05 -19.90
C GLY A 329 -8.92 25.16 -19.08
N TRP A 330 -8.64 24.19 -18.20
CA TRP A 330 -7.41 24.13 -17.42
C TRP A 330 -6.26 23.50 -18.21
N GLU A 331 -5.14 24.20 -18.33
CA GLU A 331 -3.95 23.70 -19.05
C GLU A 331 -3.25 22.53 -18.31
N HIS A 332 -3.71 22.19 -17.10
CA HIS A 332 -3.20 21.08 -16.29
C HIS A 332 -3.33 19.73 -16.97
N ALA A 333 -4.33 19.52 -17.83
CA ALA A 333 -4.43 18.28 -18.60
C ALA A 333 -3.20 18.10 -19.51
N LEU A 334 -2.77 19.17 -20.19
CA LEU A 334 -1.56 19.18 -21.01
C LEU A 334 -0.32 18.90 -20.16
N VAL A 335 -0.23 19.54 -18.98
CA VAL A 335 0.90 19.34 -18.06
C VAL A 335 0.98 17.91 -17.52
N ILE A 336 -0.16 17.30 -17.18
CA ILE A 336 -0.22 15.92 -16.71
C ILE A 336 0.21 14.95 -17.82
N ARG A 337 -0.29 15.12 -19.05
CA ARG A 337 0.13 14.30 -20.21
C ARG A 337 1.63 14.48 -20.49
N ALA A 338 2.11 15.71 -20.52
CA ALA A 338 3.53 16.04 -20.72
C ALA A 338 4.43 15.48 -19.61
N ALA A 339 3.96 15.44 -18.36
CA ALA A 339 4.68 14.79 -17.26
C ALA A 339 4.74 13.27 -17.44
N ALA A 340 3.66 12.64 -17.90
CA ALA A 340 3.62 11.20 -18.17
C ALA A 340 4.64 10.79 -19.24
N GLU A 341 4.71 11.52 -20.36
CA GLU A 341 5.71 11.31 -21.42
C GLU A 341 7.15 11.40 -20.91
N ARG A 342 7.37 12.17 -19.84
CA ARG A 342 8.67 12.39 -19.19
C ARG A 342 8.89 11.48 -17.97
N GLY A 343 8.18 10.36 -17.89
CA GLY A 343 8.33 9.38 -16.80
C GLY A 343 7.76 9.85 -15.46
N GLY A 344 6.70 10.66 -15.50
CA GLY A 344 5.95 11.12 -14.34
C GLY A 344 6.45 12.42 -13.70
N ARG A 345 7.42 13.11 -14.31
CA ARG A 345 7.97 14.38 -13.81
C ARG A 345 8.05 15.42 -14.92
N ILE A 346 7.71 16.66 -14.61
CA ILE A 346 7.87 17.81 -15.50
C ILE A 346 8.53 18.97 -14.76
N ASP A 347 9.63 19.49 -15.31
CA ASP A 347 10.35 20.61 -14.72
C ASP A 347 9.63 21.94 -15.02
N ARG A 348 9.93 22.96 -14.21
CA ARG A 348 9.26 24.27 -14.27
C ARG A 348 9.30 24.88 -15.67
N GLU A 349 10.46 24.89 -16.32
CA GLU A 349 10.64 25.45 -17.68
C GLU A 349 9.72 24.76 -18.70
N ALA A 350 9.67 23.43 -18.67
CA ALA A 350 8.80 22.66 -19.55
C ALA A 350 7.29 22.94 -19.32
N ILE A 351 6.87 23.31 -18.12
CA ILE A 351 5.47 23.74 -17.88
C ILE A 351 5.18 25.05 -18.62
N TYR A 352 6.13 25.99 -18.63
CA TYR A 352 5.93 27.27 -19.30
C TYR A 352 5.84 27.07 -20.81
N ASP A 353 6.71 26.22 -21.36
CA ASP A 353 6.67 25.85 -22.77
C ASP A 353 5.35 25.17 -23.16
N VAL A 354 4.91 24.17 -22.37
CA VAL A 354 3.68 23.40 -22.65
C VAL A 354 2.43 24.28 -22.53
N CYS A 355 2.40 25.20 -21.57
CA CYS A 355 1.25 26.07 -21.36
C CYS A 355 1.33 27.41 -22.11
N GLY A 356 2.45 27.72 -22.78
CA GLY A 356 2.68 29.02 -23.41
C GLY A 356 2.67 30.19 -22.42
N TYR A 357 3.22 29.99 -21.22
CA TYR A 357 3.27 31.02 -20.19
C TYR A 357 4.50 31.92 -20.36
N ASP A 358 4.35 33.20 -20.05
CA ASP A 358 5.48 34.13 -19.93
C ASP A 358 6.35 33.79 -18.70
N ASP A 359 7.67 33.99 -18.81
CA ASP A 359 8.67 33.68 -17.78
C ASP A 359 8.40 34.31 -16.40
N ASP A 360 7.63 35.40 -16.35
CA ASP A 360 7.26 36.12 -15.14
C ASP A 360 6.02 35.55 -14.43
N ARG A 361 5.26 34.63 -15.05
CA ARG A 361 4.05 34.04 -14.46
C ARG A 361 4.39 33.22 -13.22
N MET A 362 3.71 33.48 -12.12
CA MET A 362 3.90 32.69 -10.89
C MET A 362 3.06 31.40 -10.92
N LEU A 363 3.69 30.23 -10.79
CA LEU A 363 3.01 28.95 -10.55
C LEU A 363 2.52 28.76 -9.09
N ARG A 364 2.17 29.83 -8.38
CA ARG A 364 1.72 29.74 -6.97
C ARG A 364 0.31 29.17 -6.91
N GLY A 365 0.14 28.06 -6.18
CA GLY A 365 -1.14 27.37 -6.09
C GLY A 365 -1.53 26.64 -7.39
N PHE A 366 -0.55 26.35 -8.24
CA PHE A 366 -0.77 25.70 -9.53
C PHE A 366 -1.51 24.36 -9.41
N THR A 367 -1.38 23.62 -8.32
CA THR A 367 -2.05 22.32 -8.15
C THR A 367 -3.53 22.41 -7.79
N ARG A 368 -4.05 23.60 -7.44
CA ARG A 368 -5.41 23.76 -6.90
C ARG A 368 -6.51 23.33 -7.87
N PRO A 369 -6.46 23.64 -9.18
CA PRO A 369 -7.52 23.23 -10.11
C PRO A 369 -7.65 21.72 -10.20
N ALA A 370 -6.54 21.02 -10.41
CA ALA A 370 -6.52 19.56 -10.46
C ALA A 370 -6.98 18.92 -9.12
N ALA A 371 -6.55 19.47 -7.98
CA ALA A 371 -7.00 19.01 -6.67
C ALA A 371 -8.49 19.28 -6.38
N ARG A 372 -9.04 20.36 -6.95
CA ARG A 372 -10.48 20.68 -6.85
C ARG A 372 -11.29 19.68 -7.66
N ILE A 373 -10.96 19.48 -8.92
CA ILE A 373 -11.65 18.53 -9.80
C ILE A 373 -11.54 17.10 -9.30
N THR A 374 -10.38 16.70 -8.77
CA THR A 374 -10.23 15.39 -8.12
C THR A 374 -11.27 15.18 -7.01
N ARG A 375 -11.52 16.21 -6.20
CA ARG A 375 -12.50 16.15 -5.12
C ARG A 375 -13.93 16.06 -5.64
N ASP A 376 -14.26 16.81 -6.68
CA ASP A 376 -15.57 16.72 -7.34
C ASP A 376 -15.79 15.28 -7.87
N LEU A 377 -14.78 14.70 -8.53
CA LEU A 377 -14.85 13.32 -9.04
C LEU A 377 -14.91 12.27 -7.92
N GLN A 378 -14.35 12.56 -6.75
CA GLN A 378 -14.49 11.73 -5.56
C GLN A 378 -15.91 11.77 -5.00
N GLU A 379 -16.54 12.94 -4.97
CA GLU A 379 -17.94 13.10 -4.58
C GLU A 379 -18.88 12.37 -5.55
N ASP A 380 -18.54 12.34 -6.84
CA ASP A 380 -19.26 11.60 -7.88
C ASP A 380 -18.98 10.09 -7.90
N GLY A 381 -18.02 9.62 -7.08
CA GLY A 381 -17.64 8.20 -6.99
C GLY A 381 -16.83 7.68 -8.19
N LEU A 382 -16.34 8.56 -9.06
CA LEU A 382 -15.51 8.23 -10.22
C LEU A 382 -14.02 8.08 -9.86
N VAL A 383 -13.58 8.74 -8.79
CA VAL A 383 -12.23 8.64 -8.22
C VAL A 383 -12.33 8.19 -6.77
N ALA A 384 -11.46 7.26 -6.35
CA ALA A 384 -11.47 6.80 -4.98
C ALA A 384 -11.08 7.94 -4.00
N PRO A 385 -11.66 8.00 -2.79
CA PRO A 385 -11.18 8.91 -1.75
C PRO A 385 -9.69 8.64 -1.47
N ASP A 386 -8.93 9.65 -1.09
CA ASP A 386 -7.52 9.54 -0.65
C ASP A 386 -6.49 9.04 -1.69
N VAL A 387 -6.79 9.09 -3.00
CA VAL A 387 -5.75 8.94 -4.05
C VAL A 387 -4.67 10.04 -3.93
N GLU A 388 -3.44 9.74 -4.37
CA GLU A 388 -2.38 10.77 -4.41
C GLU A 388 -2.83 11.96 -5.27
N ALA A 389 -2.44 13.17 -4.89
CA ALA A 389 -2.77 14.35 -5.67
C ALA A 389 -2.24 14.20 -7.11
N PRO A 390 -3.03 14.58 -8.13
CA PRO A 390 -2.64 14.36 -9.54
C PRO A 390 -1.44 15.21 -9.96
N LEU A 391 -1.11 16.25 -9.19
CA LEU A 391 0.09 17.08 -9.35
C LEU A 391 0.65 17.45 -7.98
N THR A 392 1.92 17.10 -7.75
CA THR A 392 2.65 17.38 -6.51
C THR A 392 3.88 18.24 -6.83
N PRO A 393 4.06 19.40 -6.17
CA PRO A 393 5.21 20.27 -6.41
C PRO A 393 6.49 19.71 -5.78
N ILE A 394 7.61 19.83 -6.49
CA ILE A 394 8.96 19.49 -6.02
C ILE A 394 9.73 20.78 -5.75
N TYR A 395 10.38 20.89 -4.58
CA TYR A 395 11.17 22.04 -4.18
C TYR A 395 12.65 21.65 -4.00
N ALA A 396 13.57 22.51 -4.45
CA ALA A 396 15.02 22.35 -4.22
C ALA A 396 15.52 23.17 -3.00
N GLY A 397 14.60 23.73 -2.20
CA GLY A 397 14.89 24.61 -1.06
C GLY A 397 13.71 25.52 -0.72
N ALA A 398 13.93 26.54 0.10
CA ALA A 398 12.92 27.56 0.40
C ALA A 398 12.70 28.44 -0.85
N GLY A 399 11.62 28.23 -1.59
CA GLY A 399 11.37 28.96 -2.83
C GLY A 399 10.22 28.42 -3.67
N ALA A 400 10.26 28.74 -4.96
CA ALA A 400 9.29 28.25 -5.94
C ALA A 400 9.52 26.76 -6.24
N ALA A 401 8.45 26.06 -6.63
CA ALA A 401 8.57 24.69 -7.13
C ALA A 401 9.46 24.68 -8.38
N VAL A 402 10.45 23.77 -8.38
CA VAL A 402 11.41 23.57 -9.49
C VAL A 402 10.87 22.56 -10.51
N ALA A 403 9.95 21.69 -10.08
CA ALA A 403 9.31 20.69 -10.92
C ALA A 403 7.97 20.27 -10.29
N PHE A 404 7.19 19.47 -11.03
CA PHE A 404 5.98 18.82 -10.56
C PHE A 404 6.04 17.34 -10.92
N ARG A 405 5.42 16.51 -10.08
CA ARG A 405 5.29 15.06 -10.27
C ARG A 405 3.81 14.69 -10.38
N ILE A 406 3.51 13.70 -11.21
CA ILE A 406 2.22 12.99 -11.21
C ILE A 406 2.41 11.60 -10.56
N PRO A 407 1.36 11.00 -9.96
CA PRO A 407 1.41 9.63 -9.46
C PRO A 407 1.90 8.64 -10.52
N VAL A 408 2.71 7.65 -10.12
CA VAL A 408 3.37 6.74 -11.06
C VAL A 408 2.36 5.91 -11.85
N GLU A 409 1.26 5.52 -11.21
CA GLU A 409 0.15 4.85 -11.87
C GLU A 409 -0.48 5.71 -12.97
N MET A 410 -0.59 7.04 -12.78
CA MET A 410 -1.11 7.96 -13.80
C MET A 410 -0.16 8.04 -14.99
N ALA A 411 1.15 8.12 -14.74
CA ALA A 411 2.16 8.12 -15.81
C ALA A 411 2.09 6.83 -16.63
N THR A 412 1.92 5.69 -15.96
CA THR A 412 1.81 4.37 -16.60
C THR A 412 0.52 4.24 -17.42
N ILE A 413 -0.60 4.71 -16.87
CA ILE A 413 -1.89 4.74 -17.57
C ILE A 413 -1.78 5.54 -18.86
N LEU A 414 -1.23 6.75 -18.79
CA LEU A 414 -1.18 7.68 -19.92
C LEU A 414 -0.16 7.28 -20.99
N ALA A 415 0.97 6.70 -20.59
CA ALA A 415 1.95 6.16 -21.54
C ALA A 415 1.40 4.96 -22.35
N GLY A 416 0.31 4.33 -21.91
CA GLY A 416 -0.32 3.20 -22.58
C GLY A 416 -1.40 3.55 -23.61
N VAL A 417 -1.74 4.84 -23.78
CA VAL A 417 -2.86 5.30 -24.62
C VAL A 417 -2.44 5.64 -26.06
N ASP A 418 -1.14 5.79 -26.35
CA ASP A 418 -0.65 6.14 -27.70
C ASP A 418 -0.45 4.93 -28.66
N GLY A 419 -1.14 3.80 -28.40
CA GLY A 419 -1.00 2.56 -29.17
C GLY A 419 -2.12 2.24 -30.17
N GLU A 420 -3.22 2.99 -30.20
CA GLU A 420 -4.38 2.72 -31.07
C GLU A 420 -4.76 3.93 -31.92
N ALA A 421 -3.90 4.31 -32.86
CA ALA A 421 -4.30 5.05 -34.05
C ALA A 421 -3.30 4.79 -35.20
N ASP A 422 -3.86 4.49 -36.38
CA ASP A 422 -3.23 4.24 -37.68
C ASP A 422 -2.59 2.87 -37.95
N GLY A 423 -3.44 1.94 -38.37
CA GLY A 423 -3.05 0.72 -39.07
C GLY A 423 -4.18 0.07 -39.87
N ASP A 424 -5.17 0.84 -40.36
CA ASP A 424 -6.15 0.32 -41.33
C ASP A 424 -5.67 0.64 -42.75
N GLY A 425 -4.77 -0.21 -43.26
CA GLY A 425 -4.43 -0.28 -44.67
C GLY A 425 -5.22 -1.42 -45.31
N PRO A 426 -5.97 -1.20 -46.40
CA PRO A 426 -6.85 -2.23 -46.95
C PRO A 426 -6.02 -3.33 -47.60
N VAL A 427 -6.32 -4.58 -47.21
CA VAL A 427 -5.85 -5.77 -47.92
C VAL A 427 -6.77 -5.98 -49.12
N GLU A 428 -6.33 -5.53 -50.30
CA GLU A 428 -6.84 -6.03 -51.58
C GLU A 428 -6.12 -7.35 -51.97
N GLN A 429 -6.86 -8.14 -52.74
CA GLN A 429 -6.76 -9.59 -52.97
C GLN A 429 -5.46 -10.09 -53.62
#